data_AF-A0AAW5C2Q8-F1
#
_entry.id   AF-A0AAW5C2Q8-F1
#
_cell.length_a   1.000
_cell.length_b   1.000
_cell.length_c   1.000
_cell.angle_alpha   90.00
_cell.angle_beta   90.00
_cell.angle_gamma   90.00
#
_symmetry.space_group_name_H-M   'P 1'
#
loop_
_entity.id
_entity.type
_entity.pdbx_description
1 polymer ?
#
loop_
_entity_poly.entity_id
_entity_poly.type
_entity_poly.pdbx_seq_one_letter_code
_entity_poly.pdbx_strand_id
1 'polypeptide(L)'
;MAAEKKQAAEEMVRFRIPTGRSDLDKQDVFVAVNGKSYLIKRGETVELPKSVVEVLENSEAQNAYALEYMEKVKNQEIKQG
;
A
#
# COMPACT_ATOMS: atom_id res chain seq x y z
N MET A 1 0.92 -28.28 -2.22
CA MET A 1 2.06 -28.34 -1.29
C MET A 1 3.10 -27.34 -1.74
N ALA A 2 3.52 -26.48 -0.81
CA ALA A 2 4.75 -25.69 -0.75
C ALA A 2 5.36 -25.17 -2.07
N ALA A 3 5.06 -23.93 -2.43
CA ALA A 3 5.96 -23.16 -3.28
C ALA A 3 7.08 -22.58 -2.40
N GLU A 4 8.08 -23.41 -2.12
CA GLU A 4 9.40 -22.97 -1.67
C GLU A 4 10.02 -22.10 -2.77
N LYS A 5 10.23 -20.80 -2.49
CA LYS A 5 11.25 -20.02 -3.18
C LYS A 5 11.98 -19.11 -2.21
N LYS A 6 13.10 -19.66 -1.73
CA LYS A 6 14.33 -18.99 -1.34
C LYS A 6 14.52 -17.71 -2.16
N GLN A 7 14.29 -16.55 -1.56
CA GLN A 7 14.70 -15.27 -2.12
C GLN A 7 15.39 -14.51 -1.01
N ALA A 8 16.40 -13.75 -1.40
CA ALA A 8 17.46 -13.15 -0.61
C ALA A 8 16.99 -12.63 0.75
N ALA A 9 17.91 -12.53 1.71
CA ALA A 9 17.67 -11.87 3.00
C ALA A 9 17.25 -10.39 2.77
N GLU A 10 16.01 -10.20 2.33
CA GLU A 10 15.32 -8.93 2.26
C GLU A 10 14.93 -8.64 3.70
N GLU A 11 15.27 -7.45 4.18
CA GLU A 11 14.88 -7.01 5.52
C GLU A 11 13.37 -7.20 5.68
N MET A 12 12.98 -8.09 6.60
CA MET A 12 11.58 -8.26 6.96
C MET A 12 11.21 -7.12 7.89
N VAL A 13 10.29 -6.29 7.44
CA VAL A 13 9.81 -5.12 8.17
C VAL A 13 8.42 -5.43 8.69
N ARG A 14 8.20 -5.08 9.96
CA ARG A 14 6.87 -5.13 10.58
C ARG A 14 6.08 -3.95 10.08
N PHE A 15 5.10 -4.21 9.22
CA PHE A 15 4.21 -3.19 8.69
C PHE A 15 2.79 -3.44 9.15
N ARG A 16 2.09 -2.37 9.48
CA ARG A 16 0.69 -2.42 9.92
C ARG A 16 -0.12 -1.49 9.05
N ILE A 17 -1.01 -2.07 8.26
CA ILE A 17 -1.98 -1.30 7.48
C ILE A 17 -3.12 -0.89 8.43
N PRO A 18 -3.42 0.41 8.57
CA PRO A 18 -4.55 0.86 9.38
C PRO A 18 -5.87 0.32 8.80
N THR A 19 -6.72 -0.22 9.67
CA THR A 19 -8.11 -0.51 9.35
C THR A 19 -8.89 0.80 9.35
N GLY A 20 -9.50 1.12 8.21
CA GLY A 20 -10.47 2.21 8.14
C GLY A 20 -11.75 1.89 8.91
N ARG A 21 -12.67 2.85 8.96
CA ARG A 21 -13.95 2.70 9.67
C ARG A 21 -14.99 1.88 8.89
N SER A 22 -14.82 1.75 7.56
CA SER A 22 -15.78 1.07 6.70
C SER A 22 -15.49 -0.43 6.60
N ASP A 23 -16.50 -1.25 6.33
CA ASP A 23 -16.33 -2.70 6.18
C ASP A 23 -15.47 -3.07 4.96
N LEU A 24 -15.41 -2.22 3.92
CA LEU A 24 -14.44 -2.36 2.84
C LEU A 24 -12.99 -2.18 3.32
N ASP A 25 -12.74 -1.30 4.29
CA ASP A 25 -11.40 -1.05 4.83
C ASP A 25 -10.92 -2.11 5.82
N LYS A 26 -11.76 -3.13 6.09
CA LYS A 26 -11.41 -4.31 6.89
C LYS A 26 -11.01 -5.50 6.03
N GLN A 27 -11.17 -5.40 4.70
CA GLN A 27 -10.84 -6.50 3.80
C GLN A 27 -9.32 -6.74 3.73
N ASP A 28 -8.96 -8.00 3.52
CA ASP A 28 -7.56 -8.43 3.37
C ASP A 28 -6.96 -7.79 2.11
N VAL A 29 -5.73 -7.29 2.23
CA VAL A 29 -5.00 -6.69 1.11
C VAL A 29 -4.14 -7.76 0.47
N PHE A 30 -4.42 -8.05 -0.79
CA PHE A 30 -3.58 -8.89 -1.62
C PHE A 30 -2.55 -8.04 -2.35
N VAL A 31 -1.26 -8.35 -2.16
CA VAL A 31 -0.16 -7.66 -2.82
C VAL A 31 0.71 -8.69 -3.54
N ALA A 32 1.04 -8.43 -4.80
CA ALA A 32 1.97 -9.25 -5.57
C ALA A 32 3.17 -8.39 -6.01
N VAL A 33 4.38 -8.80 -5.60
CA VAL A 33 5.64 -8.14 -5.97
C VAL A 33 6.59 -9.18 -6.54
N ASN A 34 7.10 -8.96 -7.75
CA ASN A 34 8.08 -9.82 -8.42
C ASN A 34 7.70 -11.32 -8.43
N GLY A 35 6.41 -11.62 -8.61
CA GLY A 35 5.90 -13.00 -8.65
C GLY A 35 5.74 -13.67 -7.28
N LYS A 36 5.96 -12.95 -6.17
CA LYS A 36 5.54 -13.38 -4.83
C LYS A 36 4.23 -12.69 -4.48
N SER A 37 3.24 -13.45 -4.03
CA SER A 37 1.98 -12.94 -3.51
C SER A 37 1.95 -13.00 -1.98
N TYR A 38 1.40 -11.96 -1.37
CA TYR A 38 1.21 -11.80 0.06
C TYR A 38 -0.23 -11.42 0.34
N LEU A 39 -0.83 -12.08 1.32
CA LEU A 39 -2.15 -11.73 1.83
C LEU A 39 -1.96 -11.08 3.21
N ILE A 40 -2.27 -9.79 3.29
CA ILE A 40 -2.02 -8.95 4.47
C ILE A 40 -3.36 -8.64 5.12
N LYS A 41 -3.53 -9.06 6.37
CA LYS A 41 -4.72 -8.69 7.16
C LYS A 41 -4.58 -7.27 7.65
N ARG A 42 -5.55 -6.42 7.32
CA ARG A 42 -5.58 -5.03 7.84
C ARG A 42 -5.77 -5.05 9.35
N GLY A 43 -5.13 -4.11 10.04
CA GLY A 43 -5.24 -3.94 11.49
C GLY A 43 -4.26 -4.79 12.30
N GLU A 44 -3.63 -5.80 11.71
CA GLU A 44 -2.59 -6.64 12.32
C GLU A 44 -1.19 -6.17 11.88
N THR A 45 -0.19 -6.43 12.73
CA THR A 45 1.22 -6.18 12.37
C THR A 45 1.75 -7.42 11.66
N VAL A 46 2.03 -7.29 10.36
CA VAL A 46 2.49 -8.39 9.51
C VAL A 46 3.95 -8.16 9.12
N GLU A 47 4.76 -9.22 9.12
CA GLU A 47 6.16 -9.17 8.67
C GLU A 47 6.22 -9.37 7.16
N LEU A 48 6.62 -8.31 6.45
CA LEU A 48 6.69 -8.26 4.98
C LEU A 48 8.10 -7.88 4.52
N PRO A 49 8.52 -8.26 3.30
CA PRO A 49 9.78 -7.78 2.75
C PRO A 49 9.76 -6.26 2.62
N LYS A 50 10.87 -5.59 2.92
CA LYS A 50 11.04 -4.13 2.74
C LYS A 50 10.61 -3.65 1.35
N SER A 51 10.90 -4.43 0.30
CA SER A 51 10.47 -4.16 -1.08
C SER A 51 8.93 -4.02 -1.21
N VAL A 52 8.16 -4.78 -0.44
CA VAL A 52 6.68 -4.69 -0.43
C VAL A 52 6.21 -3.46 0.33
N VAL A 53 6.87 -3.15 1.46
CA VAL A 53 6.56 -1.96 2.27
C VAL A 53 6.86 -0.68 1.51
N GLU A 54 8.01 -0.60 0.84
CA GLU A 54 8.41 0.56 0.04
C GLU A 54 7.40 0.85 -1.07
N VAL A 55 6.87 -0.19 -1.73
CA VAL A 55 5.82 -0.03 -2.76
C VAL A 55 4.51 0.48 -2.15
N LEU A 56 4.14 -0.01 -0.95
CA LEU A 56 2.95 0.47 -0.24
C LEU A 56 3.10 1.95 0.15
N GLU A 57 4.23 2.33 0.72
CA GLU A 57 4.52 3.74 1.07
C GLU A 57 4.57 4.64 -0.17
N ASN A 58 5.19 4.19 -1.26
CA ASN A 58 5.19 4.93 -2.52
C ASN A 58 3.77 5.09 -3.08
N SER A 59 2.93 4.07 -2.96
CA SER A 59 1.54 4.11 -3.39
C SER A 59 0.75 5.15 -2.57
N GLU A 60 0.91 5.17 -1.24
CA GLU A 60 0.28 6.17 -0.37
C GLU A 60 0.77 7.59 -0.68
N ALA A 61 2.09 7.77 -0.88
CA ALA A 61 2.67 9.05 -1.23
C ALA A 61 2.16 9.56 -2.59
N GLN A 62 2.07 8.69 -3.60
CA GLN A 62 1.49 9.04 -4.89
C GLN A 62 0.01 9.38 -4.80
N ASN A 63 -0.76 8.65 -3.98
CA ASN A 63 -2.17 8.94 -3.79
C ASN A 63 -2.38 10.30 -3.10
N ALA A 64 -1.56 10.63 -2.10
CA ALA A 64 -1.57 11.93 -1.45
C ALA A 64 -1.21 13.06 -2.43
N TYR A 65 -0.17 12.87 -3.24
CA TYR A 65 0.22 13.83 -4.28
C TYR A 65 -0.87 14.03 -5.33
N ALA A 66 -1.52 12.95 -5.77
CA ALA A 66 -2.64 13.01 -6.71
C ALA A 66 -3.82 13.80 -6.13
N LEU A 67 -4.14 13.58 -4.84
CA LEU A 67 -5.19 14.31 -4.14
C LEU A 67 -4.87 15.82 -4.06
N GLU A 68 -3.63 16.17 -3.71
CA GLU A 68 -3.17 17.56 -3.65
C GLU A 68 -3.19 18.22 -5.03
N TYR A 69 -2.78 17.51 -6.08
CA TYR A 69 -2.83 18.00 -7.45
C TYR A 69 -4.29 18.22 -7.91
N MET A 70 -5.21 17.31 -7.63
CA MET A 70 -6.63 17.49 -7.93
C MET A 70 -7.21 18.72 -7.23
N GLU A 71 -6.86 18.96 -5.96
CA GLU A 71 -7.28 20.15 -5.23
C GLU A 71 -6.74 21.43 -5.87
N LYS A 72 -5.45 21.44 -6.25
CA LYS A 72 -4.82 22.56 -6.95
C LYS A 72 -5.49 22.84 -8.29
N VAL A 73 -5.70 21.82 -9.12
CA VAL A 73 -6.37 21.94 -10.42
C VAL A 73 -7.77 22.51 -10.24
N LYS A 74 -8.56 21.95 -9.32
CA LYS A 74 -9.92 22.43 -9.03
C LYS A 74 -9.95 23.90 -8.59
N ASN A 75 -8.99 24.32 -7.76
CA ASN A 75 -8.88 25.72 -7.33
C ASN A 75 -8.40 26.66 -8.45
N GLN A 76 -7.67 26.17 -9.46
CA GLN A 76 -7.29 26.97 -10.62
C GLN A 76 -8.44 27.14 -11.61
N GLU A 77 -9.29 26.12 -11.78
CA GLU A 77 -10.47 26.17 -12.65
C GLU A 77 -11.53 27.17 -12.14
N ILE A 78 -11.70 27.29 -10.82
CA ILE A 78 -12.64 28.27 -10.20
C ILE A 78 -12.18 29.72 -10.39
N LYS A 79 -10.87 29.98 -10.57
CA LYS A 79 -10.34 31.34 -10.78
C LYS A 79 -10.39 31.80 -12.24
N GLN A 80 -10.65 30.89 -13.18
CA GLN A 80 -10.74 31.20 -14.62
C GLN A 80 -12.17 31.27 -15.17
N GLY A 81 -13.20 31.03 -14.35
CA GLY A 81 -14.61 31.26 -14.67
C GLY A 81 -15.12 32.56 -14.09
#